data_AF-A0A2D4QYS7-F1
#
_entry.id   AF-A0A2D4QYS7-F1
#
_cell.length_a   1.000
_cell.length_b   1.000
_cell.length_c   1.000
_cell.angle_alpha   90.00
_cell.angle_beta   90.00
_cell.angle_gamma   90.00
#
_symmetry.space_group_name_H-M   'P 1'
#
loop_
_entity.id
_entity.type
_entity.pdbx_description
1 polymer ?
#
loop_
_entity_poly.entity_id
_entity_poly.type
_entity_poly.pdbx_seq_one_letter_code
_entity_poly.pdbx_strand_id
1 'polypeptide(L)'
;MTFFQHFPLMAYDIKGTQEYKLLPQIIKRVKLRSGIRSGVFLFDKYDVKDGEKPEDVAFKWYGDAGLHWVILMTNNITDRYYEWPLTQPQFQEFIEDKYGLASIDSIHHYEITQTSGRTSSNGPNDYSHLVECNSDEDGAVAVTNRQYEQRLQDKYRQIRLLDTKYLRPFVEEFERLIQE
;
A
#
# COMPACT_ATOMS: atom_id res chain seq x y z
N MET A 1 -15.22 0.38 -15.48
CA MET A 1 -14.93 1.82 -15.65
C MET A 1 -13.58 2.13 -15.03
N THR A 2 -12.73 2.95 -15.64
CA THR A 2 -11.39 3.24 -15.10
C THR A 2 -11.41 4.46 -14.17
N PHE A 3 -10.48 4.51 -13.21
CA PHE A 3 -10.43 5.52 -12.15
C PHE A 3 -10.60 6.97 -12.64
N PHE A 4 -9.80 7.38 -13.62
CA PHE A 4 -9.78 8.76 -14.11
C PHE A 4 -11.03 9.18 -14.91
N GLN A 5 -11.86 8.23 -15.33
CA GLN A 5 -13.12 8.55 -16.02
C GLN A 5 -14.16 9.16 -15.08
N HIS A 6 -13.99 9.01 -13.77
CA HIS A 6 -14.93 9.52 -12.78
C HIS A 6 -14.69 11.02 -12.50
N PHE A 7 -13.50 11.54 -12.84
CA PHE A 7 -13.11 12.90 -12.54
C PHE A 7 -13.74 13.91 -13.50
N PRO A 8 -14.23 15.06 -13.00
CA PRO A 8 -14.70 16.13 -13.87
C PRO A 8 -13.54 16.66 -14.71
N LEU A 9 -13.86 17.13 -15.91
CA LEU A 9 -12.89 17.76 -16.78
C LEU A 9 -12.64 19.20 -16.32
N MET A 10 -11.38 19.61 -16.26
CA MET A 10 -10.95 20.99 -16.06
C MET A 10 -10.23 21.50 -17.29
N ALA A 11 -10.40 22.79 -17.58
CA ALA A 11 -9.56 23.50 -18.53
C ALA A 11 -8.20 23.77 -17.89
N TYR A 12 -7.13 23.26 -18.50
CA TYR A 12 -5.76 23.44 -18.02
C TYR A 12 -4.84 23.90 -19.14
N ASP A 13 -3.99 24.88 -18.85
CA ASP A 13 -2.94 25.34 -19.74
C ASP A 13 -1.61 24.70 -19.33
N ILE A 14 -1.08 23.86 -20.21
CA ILE A 14 0.15 23.10 -19.97
C ILE A 14 1.39 23.98 -20.17
N LYS A 15 1.31 25.00 -21.03
CA LYS A 15 2.48 25.77 -21.51
C LYS A 15 2.51 27.22 -21.01
N GLY A 16 1.46 27.69 -20.35
CA GLY A 16 1.33 29.10 -19.95
C GLY A 16 1.06 30.03 -21.14
N THR A 17 0.55 29.49 -22.25
CA THR A 17 0.29 30.22 -23.50
C THR A 17 -1.18 30.65 -23.66
N GLN A 18 -2.01 30.47 -22.63
CA GLN A 18 -3.47 30.68 -22.63
C GLN A 18 -4.24 29.74 -23.58
N GLU A 19 -3.61 28.66 -24.04
CA GLU A 19 -4.26 27.59 -24.80
C GLU A 19 -4.71 26.48 -23.85
N TYR A 20 -6.02 26.43 -23.58
CA TYR A 20 -6.57 25.48 -22.62
C TYR A 20 -6.92 24.15 -23.27
N LYS A 21 -6.56 23.06 -22.60
CA LYS A 21 -7.00 21.70 -22.92
C LYS A 21 -7.89 21.15 -21.81
N LEU A 22 -8.91 20.38 -22.18
CA LEU A 22 -9.73 19.66 -21.23
C LEU A 22 -9.00 18.42 -20.74
N LEU A 23 -8.75 18.34 -19.44
CA LEU A 23 -8.09 17.21 -18.79
C LEU A 23 -8.89 16.78 -17.55
N PRO A 24 -8.88 15.49 -17.16
CA PRO A 24 -9.43 15.07 -15.88
C PRO A 24 -8.78 15.80 -14.71
N GLN A 25 -9.57 16.26 -13.74
CA GLN A 25 -9.10 17.05 -12.60
C GLN A 25 -8.36 16.20 -11.56
N ILE A 26 -7.14 15.76 -11.86
CA ILE A 26 -6.31 14.92 -10.98
C ILE A 26 -5.89 15.58 -9.66
N ILE A 27 -6.05 16.90 -9.54
CA ILE A 27 -5.75 17.65 -8.32
C ILE A 27 -6.79 17.46 -7.21
N LYS A 28 -7.99 16.95 -7.54
CA LYS A 28 -9.00 16.62 -6.53
C LYS A 28 -8.56 15.36 -5.77
N ARG A 29 -8.35 15.50 -4.46
CA ARG A 29 -8.03 14.36 -3.58
C ARG A 29 -9.29 13.80 -2.94
N VAL A 30 -9.64 12.58 -3.30
CA VAL A 30 -10.72 11.83 -2.66
C VAL A 30 -10.11 10.93 -1.59
N LYS A 31 -10.57 11.07 -0.35
CA LYS A 31 -10.13 10.21 0.76
C LYS A 31 -11.34 9.54 1.38
N LEU A 32 -11.23 8.24 1.63
CA LEU A 32 -12.25 7.50 2.36
C LEU A 32 -12.40 8.06 3.77
N ARG A 33 -13.65 8.26 4.20
CA ARG A 33 -13.96 8.64 5.58
C ARG A 33 -13.42 7.58 6.54
N SER A 34 -12.76 8.02 7.61
CA SER A 34 -12.09 7.12 8.56
C SER A 34 -13.00 6.05 9.15
N GLY A 35 -14.28 6.35 9.38
CA GLY A 35 -15.26 5.41 9.95
C GLY A 35 -15.61 4.22 9.07
N ILE A 36 -15.52 4.35 7.73
CA ILE A 36 -15.76 3.23 6.80
C ILE A 36 -14.55 2.28 6.82
N ARG A 37 -13.34 2.83 7.01
CA ARG A 37 -12.09 2.06 7.03
C ARG A 37 -11.99 1.08 8.21
N SER A 38 -12.67 1.37 9.32
CA SER A 38 -12.67 0.53 10.53
C SER A 38 -13.70 -0.60 10.52
N GLY A 39 -14.56 -0.68 9.50
CA GLY A 39 -15.58 -1.72 9.40
C GLY A 39 -14.95 -3.09 9.15
N VAL A 40 -14.77 -3.90 10.20
CA VAL A 40 -14.19 -5.25 10.12
C VAL A 40 -15.00 -6.17 9.17
N PHE A 41 -16.31 -5.95 9.06
CA PHE A 41 -17.19 -6.74 8.17
C PHE A 41 -17.16 -6.31 6.70
N LEU A 42 -16.46 -5.22 6.37
CA LEU A 42 -16.40 -4.71 5.01
C LEU A 42 -15.23 -5.28 4.22
N PHE A 43 -14.23 -5.82 4.91
CA PHE A 43 -12.95 -6.18 4.32
C PHE A 43 -12.53 -7.61 4.65
N ASP A 44 -12.18 -8.35 3.60
CA ASP A 44 -11.48 -9.63 3.71
C ASP A 44 -9.97 -9.42 3.63
N LYS A 45 -9.20 -10.22 4.36
CA LYS A 45 -7.73 -10.22 4.27
C LYS A 45 -7.31 -11.12 3.12
N TYR A 46 -6.41 -10.62 2.28
CA TYR A 46 -5.83 -11.37 1.17
C TYR A 46 -4.30 -11.26 1.20
N ASP A 47 -3.65 -12.39 0.91
CA ASP A 47 -2.20 -12.48 0.80
C ASP A 47 -1.84 -12.52 -0.69
N VAL A 48 -1.26 -11.42 -1.18
CA VAL A 48 -0.90 -11.26 -2.59
C VAL A 48 0.17 -12.26 -2.99
N LYS A 49 -0.07 -13.02 -4.06
CA LYS A 49 0.92 -14.00 -4.53
C LYS A 49 2.06 -13.30 -5.26
N ASP A 50 3.21 -13.95 -5.26
CA ASP A 50 4.39 -13.44 -5.96
C ASP A 50 4.08 -13.16 -7.44
N GLY A 51 4.43 -11.96 -7.89
CA GLY A 51 4.17 -11.47 -9.26
C GLY A 51 2.74 -11.04 -9.58
N GLU A 52 1.79 -11.12 -8.65
CA GLU A 52 0.42 -10.60 -8.89
C GLU A 52 0.43 -9.07 -8.95
N LYS A 53 -0.21 -8.50 -9.97
CA LYS A 53 -0.45 -7.06 -10.04
C LYS A 53 -1.80 -6.70 -9.41
N PRO A 54 -2.00 -5.43 -9.00
CA PRO A 54 -3.29 -4.96 -8.51
C PRO A 54 -4.47 -5.28 -9.45
N GLU A 55 -4.26 -5.24 -10.78
CA GLU A 55 -5.28 -5.61 -11.78
C GLU A 55 -5.60 -7.09 -11.77
N ASP A 56 -4.61 -7.95 -11.58
CA ASP A 56 -4.82 -9.39 -11.53
C ASP A 56 -5.65 -9.75 -10.30
N VAL A 57 -5.36 -9.12 -9.17
CA VAL A 57 -6.15 -9.28 -7.94
C VAL A 57 -7.57 -8.73 -8.13
N ALA A 58 -7.73 -7.56 -8.75
CA ALA A 58 -9.04 -6.97 -9.02
C ALA A 58 -9.88 -7.83 -9.97
N PHE A 59 -9.26 -8.41 -11.00
CA PHE A 59 -9.95 -9.31 -11.92
C PHE A 59 -10.40 -10.59 -11.20
N LYS A 60 -9.55 -11.17 -10.34
CA LYS A 60 -9.90 -12.37 -9.55
C LYS A 60 -11.03 -12.12 -8.54
N TRP A 61 -11.03 -10.95 -7.91
CA TRP A 61 -11.94 -10.65 -6.81
C TRP A 61 -13.24 -9.98 -7.26
N TYR A 62 -13.17 -9.01 -8.17
CA TYR A 62 -14.33 -8.25 -8.65
C TYR A 62 -14.77 -8.62 -10.06
N GLY A 63 -14.01 -9.42 -10.81
CA GLY A 63 -14.30 -9.75 -12.22
C GLY A 63 -13.94 -8.64 -13.22
N ASP A 64 -13.37 -7.51 -12.77
CA ASP A 64 -12.97 -6.39 -13.61
C ASP A 64 -11.59 -5.85 -13.18
N ALA A 65 -10.60 -5.98 -14.08
CA ALA A 65 -9.25 -5.44 -13.90
C ALA A 65 -9.22 -3.90 -13.75
N GLY A 66 -10.24 -3.22 -14.29
CA GLY A 66 -10.43 -1.77 -14.17
C GLY A 66 -10.71 -1.30 -12.75
N LEU A 67 -11.06 -2.20 -11.82
CA LEU A 67 -11.36 -1.88 -10.43
C LEU A 67 -10.14 -1.97 -9.49
N HIS A 68 -8.93 -2.13 -10.02
CA HIS A 68 -7.71 -2.15 -9.21
C HIS A 68 -7.54 -0.91 -8.31
N TRP A 69 -8.02 0.25 -8.75
CA TRP A 69 -7.98 1.49 -7.97
C TRP A 69 -8.77 1.38 -6.65
N VAL A 70 -9.83 0.56 -6.59
CA VAL A 70 -10.58 0.31 -5.35
C VAL A 70 -9.67 -0.38 -4.34
N ILE A 71 -8.86 -1.35 -4.78
CA ILE A 71 -7.90 -2.05 -3.93
C ILE A 71 -6.83 -1.07 -3.43
N LEU A 72 -6.27 -0.26 -4.33
CA LEU A 72 -5.25 0.72 -3.96
C LEU A 72 -5.80 1.75 -2.96
N MET A 73 -7.01 2.28 -3.20
CA MET A 73 -7.66 3.26 -2.33
C MET A 73 -8.00 2.71 -0.95
N THR A 74 -8.53 1.48 -0.89
CA THR A 74 -8.91 0.84 0.38
C THR A 74 -7.71 0.49 1.25
N ASN A 75 -6.57 0.18 0.63
CA ASN A 75 -5.31 -0.09 1.31
C ASN A 75 -4.46 1.17 1.56
N ASN A 76 -4.89 2.33 1.07
CA ASN A 76 -4.13 3.59 1.13
C ASN A 76 -2.75 3.46 0.47
N ILE A 77 -2.71 2.76 -0.66
CA ILE A 77 -1.53 2.63 -1.52
C ILE A 77 -1.52 3.81 -2.47
N THR A 78 -0.48 4.63 -2.36
CA THR A 78 -0.24 5.81 -3.17
C THR A 78 0.79 5.55 -4.25
N ASP A 79 1.83 4.78 -3.93
CA ASP A 79 2.87 4.38 -4.86
C ASP A 79 2.74 2.90 -5.16
N ARG A 80 2.18 2.61 -6.33
CA ARG A 80 2.02 1.23 -6.80
C ARG A 80 3.36 0.51 -6.98
N TYR A 81 4.44 1.21 -7.31
CA TYR A 81 5.71 0.56 -7.63
C TYR A 81 6.45 0.10 -6.38
N TYR A 82 6.38 0.87 -5.29
CA TYR A 82 7.14 0.58 -4.06
C TYR A 82 6.28 0.10 -2.88
N GLU A 83 4.97 0.39 -2.87
CA GLU A 83 4.05 -0.06 -1.80
C GLU A 83 3.23 -1.29 -2.21
N TRP A 84 3.58 -1.92 -3.33
CA TRP A 84 3.05 -3.23 -3.74
C TRP A 84 4.15 -4.30 -3.63
N PRO A 85 3.83 -5.55 -3.26
CA PRO A 85 4.82 -6.61 -3.16
C PRO A 85 5.59 -6.79 -4.47
N LEU A 86 6.91 -6.64 -4.37
CA LEU A 86 7.85 -6.83 -5.48
C LEU A 86 8.18 -8.31 -5.66
N THR A 87 8.48 -8.69 -6.91
CA THR A 87 9.04 -10.02 -7.19
C THR A 87 10.46 -10.13 -6.64
N GLN A 88 10.94 -11.36 -6.38
CA GLN A 88 12.30 -11.57 -5.85
C GLN A 88 13.41 -10.86 -6.64
N PRO A 89 13.44 -10.90 -8.00
CA PRO A 89 14.46 -10.18 -8.76
C PRO A 89 14.36 -8.67 -8.60
N GLN A 90 13.14 -8.11 -8.68
CA GLN A 90 12.91 -6.67 -8.51
C GLN A 90 13.25 -6.18 -7.11
N PHE A 91 13.00 -7.01 -6.10
CA PHE A 91 13.32 -6.72 -4.71
C PHE A 91 14.83 -6.67 -4.48
N GLN A 92 15.58 -7.60 -5.08
CA GLN A 92 17.03 -7.59 -5.00
C GLN A 92 17.61 -6.34 -5.68
N GLU A 93 17.13 -5.98 -6.88
CA GLU A 93 17.52 -4.73 -7.56
C GLU A 93 17.18 -3.49 -6.72
N PHE A 94 16.00 -3.46 -6.09
CA PHE A 94 15.57 -2.35 -5.24
C PHE A 94 16.49 -2.15 -4.02
N ILE A 95 16.87 -3.23 -3.34
CA ILE A 95 17.77 -3.14 -2.18
C ILE A 95 19.18 -2.73 -2.63
N GLU A 96 19.66 -3.28 -3.76
CA GLU A 96 20.95 -2.94 -4.34
C GLU A 96 21.05 -1.46 -4.70
N ASP A 97 20.02 -0.90 -5.35
CA ASP A 97 19.96 0.51 -5.72
C ASP A 97 19.87 1.42 -4.47
N LYS A 98 19.08 1.02 -3.47
CA LYS A 98 18.83 1.84 -2.27
C LYS A 98 20.02 1.89 -1.30
N TYR A 99 20.67 0.75 -1.05
CA TYR A 99 21.71 0.62 -0.02
C TYR A 99 23.13 0.42 -0.60
N GLY A 100 23.23 0.02 -1.87
CA GLY A 100 24.47 -0.43 -2.49
C GLY A 100 24.85 -1.85 -2.08
N LEU A 101 25.48 -2.59 -2.99
CA LEU A 101 25.88 -4.00 -2.82
C LEU A 101 26.64 -4.29 -1.51
N ALA A 102 27.48 -3.36 -1.05
CA ALA A 102 28.28 -3.54 0.16
C ALA A 102 27.51 -3.33 1.47
N SER A 103 26.35 -2.65 1.44
CA SER A 103 25.61 -2.25 2.64
C SER A 103 24.30 -3.02 2.85
N ILE A 104 23.99 -3.98 1.98
CA ILE A 104 22.73 -4.74 2.03
C ILE A 104 22.56 -5.49 3.36
N ASP A 105 23.65 -6.08 3.84
CA ASP A 105 23.66 -6.83 5.09
C ASP A 105 24.20 -6.00 6.26
N SER A 106 24.33 -4.68 6.08
CA SER A 106 24.64 -3.75 7.18
C SER A 106 23.46 -3.59 8.13
N ILE A 107 23.77 -3.23 9.37
CA ILE A 107 22.79 -3.01 10.43
C ILE A 107 21.98 -1.76 10.11
N HIS A 108 20.65 -1.90 10.05
CA HIS A 108 19.71 -0.79 9.91
C HIS A 108 19.38 -0.18 11.27
N HIS A 109 19.03 -1.04 12.24
CA HIS A 109 18.66 -0.66 13.60
C HIS A 109 18.73 -1.88 14.52
N TYR A 110 18.52 -1.66 15.83
CA TYR A 110 18.40 -2.71 16.82
C TYR A 110 16.97 -2.75 17.35
N GLU A 111 16.47 -3.93 17.64
CA GLU A 111 15.12 -4.13 18.19
C GLU A 111 15.16 -4.96 19.47
N ILE A 112 14.21 -4.69 20.36
CA ILE A 112 13.94 -5.48 21.56
C ILE A 112 12.45 -5.80 21.65
N THR A 113 12.11 -6.92 22.29
CA THR A 113 10.73 -7.24 22.62
C THR A 113 10.19 -6.23 23.62
N GLN A 114 9.05 -5.61 23.32
CA GLN A 114 8.42 -4.66 24.22
C GLN A 114 8.08 -5.29 25.59
N THR A 115 8.24 -4.51 26.65
CA THR A 115 8.00 -4.96 28.04
C THR A 115 6.54 -4.78 28.48
N SER A 116 5.75 -4.00 27.73
CA SER A 116 4.34 -3.74 28.00
C SER A 116 3.50 -3.92 26.74
N GLY A 117 2.27 -4.40 26.90
CA GLY A 117 1.38 -4.73 25.79
C GLY A 117 1.59 -6.14 25.25
N ARG A 118 1.61 -6.30 23.92
CA ARG A 118 1.73 -7.61 23.27
C ARG A 118 3.19 -8.05 23.21
N THR A 119 3.60 -8.99 24.04
CA THR A 119 5.00 -9.43 24.11
C THR A 119 5.32 -10.60 23.17
N SER A 120 4.30 -11.17 22.52
CA SER A 120 4.44 -12.31 21.60
C SER A 120 3.89 -12.01 20.20
N SER A 121 4.52 -12.63 19.21
CA SER A 121 4.03 -12.68 17.84
C SER A 121 2.70 -13.43 17.73
N ASN A 122 1.79 -12.95 16.88
CA ASN A 122 0.56 -13.66 16.48
C ASN A 122 0.67 -14.29 15.08
N GLY A 123 1.88 -14.47 14.54
CA GLY A 123 2.10 -15.17 13.27
C GLY A 123 3.49 -14.93 12.67
N PRO A 124 3.86 -15.67 11.61
CA PRO A 124 5.22 -15.61 11.04
C PRO A 124 5.69 -14.21 10.64
N ASN A 125 4.76 -13.33 10.25
CA ASN A 125 5.05 -11.98 9.75
C ASN A 125 4.62 -10.88 10.76
N ASP A 126 4.38 -11.23 12.02
CA ASP A 126 3.97 -10.28 13.05
C ASP A 126 5.16 -9.79 13.89
N TYR A 127 5.65 -8.61 13.53
CA TYR A 127 6.74 -7.91 14.20
C TYR A 127 6.24 -6.79 15.14
N SER A 128 4.92 -6.70 15.41
CA SER A 128 4.33 -5.61 16.21
C SER A 128 4.73 -5.59 17.70
N HIS A 129 5.42 -6.63 18.16
CA HIS A 129 5.93 -6.78 19.52
C HIS A 129 7.39 -6.33 19.66
N LEU A 130 8.04 -5.96 18.55
CA LEU A 130 9.41 -5.47 18.51
C LEU A 130 9.42 -3.94 18.46
N VAL A 131 10.33 -3.34 19.21
CA VAL A 131 10.49 -1.88 19.30
C VAL A 131 11.96 -1.53 19.05
N GLU A 132 12.20 -0.49 18.28
CA GLU A 132 13.55 0.02 18.02
C GLU A 132 14.21 0.47 19.32
N CYS A 133 15.46 0.07 19.52
CA CYS A 133 16.26 0.34 20.71
C CYS A 133 17.70 0.70 20.33
N ASN A 134 18.48 1.15 21.32
CA ASN A 134 19.90 1.39 21.14
C ASN A 134 20.70 0.08 21.16
N SER A 135 21.89 0.10 20.59
CA SER A 135 22.76 -1.09 20.47
C SER A 135 23.27 -1.65 21.80
N ASP A 136 23.25 -0.84 22.85
CA ASP A 136 23.78 -1.12 24.19
C ASP A 136 22.72 -1.63 25.17
N GLU A 137 21.46 -1.73 24.74
CA GLU A 137 20.38 -2.31 25.54
C GLU A 137 20.52 -3.84 25.67
N ASP A 138 20.28 -4.35 26.89
CA ASP A 138 20.39 -5.78 27.16
C ASP A 138 19.31 -6.56 26.40
N GLY A 139 19.74 -7.54 25.59
CA GLY A 139 18.86 -8.31 24.71
C GLY A 139 18.51 -7.64 23.37
N ALA A 140 19.19 -6.55 22.99
CA ALA A 140 19.02 -5.93 21.67
C ALA A 140 19.46 -6.86 20.53
N VAL A 141 18.62 -6.98 19.49
CA VAL A 141 18.88 -7.79 18.29
C VAL A 141 19.07 -6.87 17.10
N ALA A 142 20.19 -7.03 16.38
CA ALA A 142 20.45 -6.27 15.17
C ALA A 142 19.55 -6.73 14.01
N VAL A 143 18.95 -5.77 13.31
CA VAL A 143 18.19 -6.00 12.06
C VAL A 143 18.97 -5.43 10.90
N THR A 144 19.20 -6.24 9.87
CA THR A 144 19.90 -5.79 8.66
C THR A 144 18.97 -5.04 7.70
N ASN A 145 19.53 -4.23 6.78
CA ASN A 145 18.74 -3.55 5.75
C ASN A 145 17.88 -4.54 4.95
N ARG A 146 18.45 -5.68 4.54
CA ARG A 146 17.73 -6.77 3.87
C ARG A 146 16.53 -7.27 4.69
N GLN A 147 16.74 -7.54 5.98
CA GLN A 147 15.67 -8.03 6.86
C GLN A 147 14.56 -6.98 7.03
N TYR A 148 14.93 -5.72 7.24
CA TYR A 148 13.97 -4.62 7.35
C TYR A 148 13.10 -4.51 6.09
N GLU A 149 13.72 -4.49 4.91
CA GLU A 149 13.00 -4.40 3.64
C GLU A 149 12.12 -5.63 3.38
N GLN A 150 12.57 -6.82 3.76
CA GLN A 150 11.78 -8.05 3.61
C GLN A 150 10.51 -7.99 4.47
N ARG A 151 10.61 -7.48 5.71
CA ARG A 151 9.46 -7.28 6.58
C ARG A 151 8.48 -6.24 6.02
N LEU A 152 8.97 -5.21 5.34
CA LEU A 152 8.12 -4.26 4.62
C LEU A 152 7.38 -4.94 3.47
N GLN A 153 8.05 -5.78 2.68
CA GLN A 153 7.40 -6.56 1.61
C GLN A 153 6.32 -7.49 2.17
N ASP A 154 6.58 -8.16 3.29
CA ASP A 154 5.58 -9.02 3.95
C ASP A 154 4.36 -8.24 4.43
N LYS A 155 4.56 -6.99 4.85
CA LYS A 155 3.47 -6.07 5.20
C LYS A 155 2.69 -5.62 3.98
N TYR A 156 3.36 -5.28 2.86
CA TYR A 156 2.68 -4.89 1.62
C TYR A 156 1.89 -6.03 0.98
N ARG A 157 2.34 -7.27 1.17
CA ARG A 157 1.65 -8.46 0.68
C ARG A 157 0.28 -8.67 1.33
N GLN A 158 0.12 -8.24 2.58
CA GLN A 158 -1.14 -8.36 3.32
C GLN A 158 -2.07 -7.18 3.01
N ILE A 159 -2.98 -7.40 2.07
CA ILE A 159 -3.96 -6.39 1.67
C ILE A 159 -5.36 -6.70 2.21
N ARG A 160 -6.19 -5.68 2.20
CA ARG A 160 -7.62 -5.74 2.50
C ARG A 160 -8.40 -5.60 1.21
N LEU A 161 -9.29 -6.54 0.94
CA LEU A 161 -10.19 -6.52 -0.20
C LEU A 161 -11.59 -6.18 0.28
N LEU A 162 -12.26 -5.24 -0.39
CA LEU A 162 -13.64 -4.89 -0.08
C LEU A 162 -14.56 -6.05 -0.50
N ASP A 163 -15.51 -6.44 0.34
CA ASP A 163 -16.53 -7.42 -0.09
C ASP A 163 -17.28 -6.84 -1.29
N THR A 164 -17.38 -7.65 -2.34
CA THR A 164 -18.11 -7.39 -3.59
C THR A 164 -19.50 -6.77 -3.38
N LYS A 165 -20.19 -7.11 -2.28
CA LYS A 165 -21.51 -6.53 -1.92
C LYS A 165 -21.47 -5.02 -1.69
N TYR A 166 -20.34 -4.50 -1.22
CA TYR A 166 -20.14 -3.09 -0.92
C TYR A 166 -19.45 -2.33 -2.07
N LEU A 167 -19.08 -3.02 -3.15
CA LEU A 167 -18.43 -2.40 -4.30
C LEU A 167 -19.31 -1.30 -4.93
N ARG A 168 -20.59 -1.57 -5.17
CA ARG A 168 -21.49 -0.59 -5.79
C ARG A 168 -21.70 0.65 -4.92
N PRO A 169 -22.08 0.54 -3.63
CA PRO A 169 -22.15 1.69 -2.73
C PRO A 169 -20.84 2.48 -2.63
N PHE A 170 -19.69 1.80 -2.68
CA PHE A 170 -18.39 2.45 -2.64
C PHE A 170 -18.13 3.31 -3.87
N VAL A 171 -18.43 2.81 -5.07
CA VAL A 171 -18.27 3.56 -6.32
C VAL A 171 -19.23 4.74 -6.37
N GLU A 172 -20.49 4.55 -5.97
CA GLU A 172 -21.49 5.63 -5.90
C GLU A 172 -21.05 6.75 -4.92
N GLU A 173 -20.54 6.40 -3.75
CA GLU A 173 -19.99 7.35 -2.78
C GLU A 173 -18.77 8.09 -3.34
N PHE A 174 -17.88 7.37 -4.04
CA PHE A 174 -16.70 7.95 -4.66
C PHE A 174 -17.06 8.95 -5.76
N GLU A 175 -18.02 8.62 -6.63
CA GLU A 175 -18.54 9.52 -7.66
C GLU A 175 -19.16 10.78 -7.04
N ARG A 176 -19.94 10.63 -5.96
CA ARG A 176 -20.51 11.77 -5.23
C ARG A 176 -19.43 12.70 -4.69
N LEU A 177 -18.42 12.15 -4.02
CA LEU A 177 -17.31 12.94 -3.43
C LEU A 177 -16.46 13.64 -4.49
N ILE A 178 -16.41 13.12 -5.72
CA ILE A 178 -15.70 13.77 -6.82
C ILE A 178 -16.50 14.94 -7.40
N GLN A 179 -17.83 14.81 -7.42
CA GLN A 179 -18.74 15.84 -7.93
C GLN A 179 -18.92 17.01 -6.97
N GLU A 180 -18.76 16.80 -5.66
CA GLU A 180 -18.60 17.87 -4.65
C GLU A 180 -17.35 18.74 -4.93
#